data_AF-A0A929IXB7-F1
#
_entry.id   AF-A0A929IXB7-F1
#
_cell.length_a   1.000
_cell.length_b   1.000
_cell.length_c   1.000
_cell.angle_alpha   90.00
_cell.angle_beta   90.00
_cell.angle_gamma   90.00
#
_symmetry.space_group_name_H-M   'P 1'
#
loop_
_entity.id
_entity.type
_entity.pdbx_description
1 polymer ?
#
loop_
_entity_poly.entity_id
_entity_poly.type
_entity_poly.pdbx_seq_one_letter_code
_entity_poly.pdbx_strand_id
1 'polypeptide(L)' 'MIGVPEFGLFLDTSPIYLALANKNNVPIENDALGDILGKNALKSDRIHPNTDGYQVLAESIDFLLQQSGAIQKQQSNN' A
#
# COMPACT_ATOMS: atom_id res chain seq x y z
N MET A 1 -0.64 8.62 1.81
CA MET A 1 -1.61 7.93 2.70
C MET A 1 -1.69 6.48 2.29
N ILE A 2 -2.05 5.57 3.20
CA ILE A 2 -2.23 4.16 2.90
C ILE A 2 -3.69 3.80 3.15
N GLY A 3 -4.34 3.21 2.16
CA GLY A 3 -5.69 2.69 2.27
C GLY A 3 -5.72 1.41 3.10
N VAL A 4 -6.72 1.27 3.98
CA VAL A 4 -6.94 0.04 4.74
C VAL A 4 -8.15 -0.70 4.16
N PRO A 5 -7.99 -1.98 3.78
CA PRO A 5 -9.07 -2.79 3.26
C PRO A 5 -10.14 -3.04 4.31
N GLU A 6 -11.39 -3.10 3.88
CA GLU A 6 -12.46 -3.60 4.74
C GLU A 6 -12.37 -5.14 4.79
N PHE A 7 -12.51 -5.71 5.98
CA PHE A 7 -12.52 -7.17 6.12
C PHE A 7 -13.85 -7.73 5.62
N GLY A 8 -13.86 -8.24 4.39
CA GLY A 8 -15.01 -8.88 3.74
C GLY A 8 -14.61 -10.04 2.84
N LEU A 9 -15.56 -10.55 2.05
CA LEU A 9 -15.27 -11.55 1.00
C LEU A 9 -14.31 -11.01 -0.06
N PHE A 10 -14.33 -9.69 -0.28
CA PHE A 10 -13.38 -8.95 -1.09
C PHE A 10 -12.61 -8.00 -0.17
N LEU A 11 -11.29 -7.94 -0.32
CA LEU A 11 -10.40 -7.06 0.44
C LEU A 11 -10.21 -5.73 -0.30
N ASP A 12 -11.33 -5.14 -0.70
CA ASP A 12 -11.34 -3.84 -1.36
C ASP A 12 -11.14 -2.74 -0.32
N THR A 13 -10.37 -1.72 -0.70
CA THR A 13 -10.12 -0.58 0.18
C THR A 13 -11.35 0.28 0.37
N SER A 14 -11.64 0.63 1.63
CA SER A 14 -12.77 1.49 1.97
C SER A 14 -12.72 2.81 1.18
N PRO A 15 -13.80 3.22 0.49
CA PRO A 15 -13.83 4.45 -0.32
C PRO A 15 -13.48 5.73 0.45
N ILE A 16 -13.59 5.70 1.80
CA ILE A 16 -13.25 6.82 2.66
C ILE A 16 -11.79 7.25 2.51
N TYR A 17 -10.85 6.32 2.31
CA TYR A 17 -9.44 6.65 2.16
C TYR A 17 -9.19 7.42 0.87
N LEU A 18 -9.75 6.98 -0.26
CA LEU A 18 -9.62 7.71 -1.51
C LEU A 18 -10.25 9.11 -1.41
N ALA A 19 -11.43 9.23 -0.80
CA ALA A 19 -12.08 10.52 -0.59
C ALA A 19 -11.23 11.47 0.27
N LEU A 20 -10.61 10.96 1.35
CA LEU A 20 -9.71 11.73 2.20
C LEU A 20 -8.41 12.11 1.48
N ALA A 21 -7.86 11.24 0.64
CA ALA A 21 -6.65 11.52 -0.14
C ALA A 21 -6.88 12.71 -1.07
N ASN A 22 -7.98 12.64 -1.83
CA ASN A 22 -8.39 13.68 -2.76
C ASN A 22 -8.68 15.01 -2.02
N LYS A 23 -9.41 14.95 -0.90
CA LYS A 23 -9.74 16.14 -0.10
C LYS A 23 -8.50 16.84 0.45
N ASN A 24 -7.48 16.09 0.87
CA ASN A 24 -6.27 16.63 1.48
C ASN A 24 -5.13 16.84 0.46
N ASN A 25 -5.37 16.54 -0.83
CA ASN A 25 -4.38 16.59 -1.90
C ASN A 25 -3.08 15.83 -1.55
N VAL A 26 -3.23 14.61 -1.01
CA VAL A 26 -2.10 13.73 -0.67
C VAL A 26 -2.11 12.50 -1.57
N PRO A 27 -0.94 12.01 -2.02
CA PRO A 27 -0.84 10.74 -2.71
C PRO A 27 -1.38 9.60 -1.84
N ILE A 28 -1.98 8.58 -2.47
CA ILE A 28 -2.51 7.41 -1.78
C ILE A 28 -2.03 6.13 -2.44
N GLU A 29 -1.60 5.18 -1.62
CA GLU A 29 -1.49 3.78 -2.03
C GLU A 29 -2.71 3.04 -1.52
N ASN A 30 -3.54 2.56 -2.44
CA ASN A 30 -4.90 2.11 -2.15
C ASN A 30 -5.07 0.60 -2.26
N ASP A 31 -4.10 -0.13 -2.83
CA ASP A 31 -4.33 -1.51 -3.27
C ASP A 31 -3.39 -2.50 -2.57
N ALA A 32 -2.14 -2.11 -2.33
CA ALA A 32 -1.09 -2.98 -1.81
C ALA A 32 -1.47 -3.73 -0.52
N LEU A 33 -2.09 -3.04 0.44
CA LEU A 33 -2.46 -3.67 1.71
C LEU A 33 -3.57 -4.73 1.53
N GLY A 34 -4.56 -4.47 0.66
CA GLY A 34 -5.60 -5.46 0.31
C GLY A 34 -4.99 -6.70 -0.34
N ASP A 35 -4.11 -6.50 -1.32
CA ASP A 35 -3.42 -7.57 -2.03
C ASP A 35 -2.54 -8.43 -1.12
N ILE A 36 -1.81 -7.80 -0.20
CA ILE A 36 -1.02 -8.50 0.82
C ILE A 36 -1.95 -9.33 1.71
N LEU A 37 -3.03 -8.72 2.19
CA LEU A 37 -3.96 -9.40 3.08
C LEU A 37 -4.74 -10.53 2.38
N GLY A 38 -4.86 -10.52 1.05
CA GLY A 38 -5.45 -11.60 0.26
C GLY A 38 -4.55 -12.82 0.10
N LYS A 39 -3.23 -12.68 0.30
CA LYS A 39 -2.25 -13.75 0.04
C LYS A 39 -1.74 -14.35 1.34
N ASN A 40 -1.99 -15.64 1.59
CA ASN A 40 -1.52 -16.31 2.82
C ASN A 40 0.01 -16.35 2.93
N ALA A 41 0.71 -16.42 1.81
CA ALA A 41 2.17 -16.39 1.77
C ALA A 41 2.78 -15.06 2.26
N LEU A 42 2.00 -13.97 2.27
CA LEU A 42 2.48 -12.63 2.65
C LEU A 42 2.02 -12.20 4.05
N LYS A 43 1.47 -13.12 4.85
CA LYS A 43 0.96 -12.82 6.20
C LYS A 43 1.54 -13.73 7.26
N SER A 44 1.70 -13.21 8.48
CA SER A 44 2.05 -14.00 9.66
C SER A 44 0.80 -14.57 10.35
N ASP A 45 -0.33 -13.90 10.19
CA ASP A 45 -1.64 -14.35 10.68
C ASP A 45 -2.78 -13.87 9.76
N ARG A 46 -3.99 -13.70 10.30
CA ARG A 46 -5.16 -13.30 9.50
C ARG A 46 -5.08 -11.87 8.96
N ILE A 47 -4.40 -10.96 9.66
CA ILE A 47 -4.47 -9.51 9.37
C ILE A 47 -3.10 -8.82 9.34
N HIS A 48 -2.03 -9.49 9.77
CA HIS A 48 -0.69 -8.91 9.82
C HIS A 48 0.18 -9.43 8.66
N PRO A 49 0.76 -8.54 7.84
CA PRO A 49 1.80 -8.91 6.89
C PRO A 49 2.99 -9.59 7.59
N ASN A 50 3.63 -10.55 6.92
CA ASN A 50 4.93 -11.08 7.34
C ASN A 50 6.07 -10.25 6.71
N THR A 51 7.31 -10.71 6.84
CA THR A 51 8.49 -10.04 6.26
C THR A 51 8.32 -9.73 4.77
N ASP A 52 7.89 -10.72 3.97
CA ASP A 52 7.70 -10.56 2.53
C ASP A 52 6.54 -9.61 2.23
N GLY A 53 5.45 -9.68 3.00
CA GLY A 53 4.34 -8.74 2.89
C GLY A 53 4.75 -7.30 3.20
N TYR A 54 5.58 -7.08 4.22
CA TYR A 54 6.12 -5.76 4.52
C TYR A 54 7.09 -5.26 3.46
N GLN A 55 7.87 -6.15 2.83
CA GLN A 55 8.70 -5.78 1.69
C GLN A 55 7.85 -5.24 0.53
N VAL A 56 6.79 -5.97 0.15
CA VAL A 56 5.86 -5.52 -0.91
C VAL A 56 5.26 -4.15 -0.56
N LEU A 57 4.80 -3.96 0.68
CA LEU A 57 4.25 -2.67 1.11
C LEU A 57 5.27 -1.54 1.02
N ALA A 58 6.52 -1.79 1.43
CA ALA A 58 7.61 -0.83 1.37
C ALA A 58 7.91 -0.43 -0.08
N GLU A 59 7.98 -1.40 -1.00
CA GLU A 59 8.19 -1.15 -2.44
C GLU A 59 7.05 -0.32 -3.05
N SER A 60 5.79 -0.59 -2.70
CA SER A 60 4.64 0.22 -3.14
C SER A 60 4.70 1.65 -2.62
N ILE A 61 5.12 1.86 -1.36
CA ILE A 61 5.28 3.19 -0.78
C ILE A 61 6.41 3.96 -1.47
N ASP A 62 7.56 3.32 -1.68
CA ASP A 62 8.69 3.93 -2.41
C ASP A 62 8.27 4.35 -3.81
N PHE A 63 7.57 3.48 -4.55
CA PHE A 63 7.02 3.80 -5.85
C PHE A 63 6.06 5.01 -5.80
N LEU A 64 5.12 5.04 -4.85
CA LEU A 64 4.19 6.17 -4.68
C LEU A 64 4.93 7.49 -4.41
N LEU A 65 5.95 7.46 -3.54
CA LEU A 65 6.74 8.64 -3.22
C LEU A 65 7.53 9.14 -4.43
N GLN A 66 8.07 8.25 -5.26
CA GLN A 66 8.73 8.62 -6.52
C GLN A 66 7.73 9.20 -7.53
N GLN A 67 6.58 8.54 -7.75
CA GLN A 67 5.56 9.00 -8.71
C GLN A 67 4.98 10.36 -8.34
N SER A 68 4.82 10.62 -7.05
CA SER A 68 4.35 11.92 -6.54
C SER A 68 5.43 13.01 -6.52
N GLY A 69 6.68 12.69 -6.86
CA GLY A 69 7.81 13.61 -6.80
C GLY A 69 8.25 13.97 -5.38
N ALA A 70 7.80 13.22 -4.37
CA ALA A 70 8.17 13.44 -2.97
C ALA A 70 9.63 13.03 -2.70
N ILE A 71 10.13 12.02 -3.42
CA ILE A 71 11.53 11.59 -3.38
C ILE A 71 12.06 11.38 -4.80
N GLN A 72 13.37 11.48 -4.96
CA GLN A 72 14.03 11.16 -6.23
C GLN A 72 14.18 9.65 -6.37
N LYS A 73 14.02 9.15 -7.60
CA LYS A 73 14.35 7.77 -7.94
C LYS A 73 15.84 7.55 -7.69
N GLN A 74 16.19 6.58 -6.86
CA GLN A 74 17.60 6.24 -6.66
C GLN A 74 18.18 5.82 -8.01
N GLN A 75 19.19 6.55 -8.49
CA GLN A 75 19.97 6.12 -9.64
C GLN A 75 20.70 4.85 -9.21
N SER A 76 20.46 3.72 -9.90
CA SER A 76 21.32 2.55 -9.76
C SER A 76 22.71 2.96 -10.22
N ASN A 77 23.59 3.25 -9.27
CA ASN A 77 25.02 3.28 -9.52
C ASN A 77 25.42 1.83 -9.83
N ASN A 78 25.70 1.56 -11.10
CA ASN A 78 26.43 0.37 -11.54
C ASN A 78 27.82 0.33 -10.90
#